data_AF-A0A9D2R0I3-F1
#
_entry.id   AF-A0A9D2R0I3-F1
#
_cell.length_a   1.000
_cell.length_b   1.000
_cell.length_c   1.000
_cell.angle_alpha   90.00
_cell.angle_beta   90.00
_cell.angle_gamma   90.00
#
_symmetry.space_group_name_H-M   'P 1'
#
loop_
_entity.id
_entity.type
_entity.pdbx_description
1 polymer ?
#
loop_
_entity_poly.entity_id
_entity_poly.type
_entity_poly.pdbx_seq_one_letter_code
_entity_poly.pdbx_strand_id
1 'polypeptide(L)'
;MLKRQLLKTKKPLLLSLFTALTLSMLLENEKAFSLSLTGLNLWFEKMIPTLLPFMILSGILIRMNLSDSFARLFAPLLRPIFRLSDSCLYVLVIGFLCGFPMGARVAAESLQHGKLDKKEASLMLSFCNNIGPIYFSGFVLNLFPVSRPFLFWAGMYLLPL
;
A
#
# COMPACT_ATOMS: atom_id res chain seq x y z
N MET A 1 1.04 -19.06 30.47
CA MET A 1 -0.32 -19.19 31.06
C MET A 1 -1.15 -17.91 30.87
N LEU A 2 -0.61 -16.72 31.19
CA LEU A 2 -1.28 -15.41 31.07
C LEU A 2 -1.80 -15.04 29.65
N LYS A 3 -1.01 -15.24 28.58
CA LYS A 3 -1.44 -14.99 27.17
C LYS A 3 -2.69 -15.78 26.77
N ARG A 4 -2.83 -17.03 27.25
CA ARG A 4 -3.98 -17.91 26.94
C ARG A 4 -5.25 -17.47 27.68
N GLN A 5 -5.15 -16.93 28.89
CA GLN A 5 -6.28 -16.34 29.61
C GLN A 5 -6.72 -15.01 28.98
N LEU A 6 -5.79 -14.13 28.61
CA LEU A 6 -6.13 -12.86 27.92
C LEU A 6 -6.83 -13.09 26.58
N LEU A 7 -6.40 -14.09 25.80
CA LEU A 7 -7.07 -14.49 24.56
C LEU A 7 -8.48 -15.05 24.80
N LYS A 8 -8.72 -15.76 25.91
CA LYS A 8 -10.05 -16.29 26.27
C LYS A 8 -11.05 -15.17 26.59
N THR A 9 -10.61 -14.07 27.22
CA THR A 9 -11.49 -12.95 27.60
C THR A 9 -11.69 -11.93 26.47
N LYS A 10 -10.68 -11.71 25.61
CA LYS A 10 -10.81 -10.79 24.46
C LYS A 10 -11.59 -11.39 23.28
N LYS A 11 -11.60 -12.71 23.12
CA LYS A 11 -12.32 -13.40 22.05
C LYS A 11 -13.85 -13.15 22.07
N PRO A 12 -14.58 -13.31 23.20
CA PRO A 12 -16.02 -13.02 23.22
C PRO A 12 -16.32 -11.52 23.02
N LEU A 13 -15.44 -10.63 23.46
CA LEU A 13 -15.57 -9.19 23.22
C LEU A 13 -15.44 -8.87 21.72
N LEU A 14 -14.42 -9.42 21.05
CA LEU A 14 -14.21 -9.24 19.61
C LEU A 14 -15.40 -9.82 18.82
N LEU A 15 -15.89 -11.00 19.21
CA LEU A 15 -17.06 -11.62 18.59
C LEU A 15 -18.32 -10.75 18.78
N SER A 16 -18.55 -10.25 20.00
CA SER A 16 -19.67 -9.33 20.27
C SER A 16 -19.60 -8.07 19.41
N LEU A 17 -18.41 -7.46 19.29
CA LEU A 17 -18.18 -6.30 18.42
C LEU A 17 -18.48 -6.62 16.95
N PHE A 18 -17.98 -7.74 16.42
CA PHE A 18 -18.25 -8.17 15.05
C PHE A 18 -19.75 -8.40 14.80
N THR A 19 -20.44 -9.05 15.75
CA THR A 19 -21.88 -9.27 15.66
C THR A 19 -22.64 -7.94 15.69
N ALA A 20 -22.26 -7.00 16.57
CA ALA A 20 -22.87 -5.69 16.64
C ALA A 20 -22.67 -4.86 15.36
N LEU A 21 -21.46 -4.87 14.78
CA LEU A 21 -21.18 -4.23 13.49
C LEU A 21 -22.01 -4.83 12.37
N THR A 22 -22.09 -6.17 12.30
CA THR A 22 -22.90 -6.88 11.30
C THR A 22 -24.38 -6.54 11.44
N LEU A 23 -24.90 -6.51 12.67
CA LEU A 23 -26.29 -6.14 12.93
C LEU A 23 -26.55 -4.68 12.53
N SER A 24 -25.61 -3.78 12.81
CA SER A 24 -25.70 -2.37 12.42
C SER A 24 -25.74 -2.22 10.89
N MET A 25 -24.94 -2.99 10.14
CA MET A 25 -25.01 -3.04 8.67
C MET A 25 -26.34 -3.59 8.15
N LEU A 26 -26.92 -4.58 8.83
CA LEU A 26 -28.23 -5.16 8.48
C LEU A 26 -29.38 -4.19 8.73
N LEU A 27 -29.34 -3.45 9.84
CA LEU A 27 -30.34 -2.43 10.18
C LEU A 27 -30.28 -1.23 9.22
N GLU A 28 -29.09 -0.87 8.74
CA GLU A 28 -28.83 0.24 7.82
C GLU A 28 -28.46 -0.27 6.41
N ASN A 29 -29.15 -1.31 5.93
CA ASN A 29 -28.79 -2.05 4.71
C ASN A 29 -28.71 -1.16 3.45
N GLU A 30 -29.63 -0.22 3.25
CA GLU A 30 -29.65 0.72 2.13
C GLU A 30 -28.41 1.63 2.13
N LYS A 31 -28.02 2.14 3.32
CA LYS A 31 -26.79 2.95 3.48
C LYS A 31 -25.55 2.10 3.27
N ALA A 32 -25.52 0.89 3.84
CA ALA A 32 -24.41 -0.03 3.66
C ALA A 32 -24.21 -0.39 2.19
N PHE A 33 -25.29 -0.65 1.44
CA PHE A 33 -25.26 -0.95 0.02
C PHE A 33 -24.80 0.26 -0.81
N SER A 34 -25.43 1.43 -0.63
CA SER A 34 -25.12 2.64 -1.40
C SER A 34 -23.69 3.15 -1.16
N LEU A 35 -23.20 3.12 0.08
CA LEU A 35 -21.81 3.50 0.40
C LEU A 35 -20.81 2.47 -0.12
N SER A 36 -21.14 1.17 -0.09
CA SER A 36 -20.28 0.14 -0.68
C SER A 36 -20.17 0.29 -2.19
N LEU A 37 -21.29 0.58 -2.88
CA LEU A 37 -21.30 0.85 -4.31
C LEU A 37 -20.50 2.11 -4.66
N THR A 38 -20.61 3.16 -3.84
CA THR A 38 -19.79 4.37 -3.98
C THR A 38 -18.30 4.05 -3.84
N GLY A 39 -17.91 3.27 -2.83
CA GLY A 39 -16.53 2.83 -2.64
C GLY A 39 -16.02 1.98 -3.81
N LEU A 40 -16.85 1.09 -4.34
CA LEU A 40 -16.52 0.26 -5.51
C LEU A 40 -16.29 1.11 -6.77
N ASN A 41 -17.18 2.08 -7.03
CA ASN A 41 -17.04 2.99 -8.17
C ASN A 41 -15.79 3.86 -8.04
N LEU A 42 -15.49 4.39 -6.84
CA LEU A 42 -14.26 5.14 -6.61
C LEU A 42 -13.01 4.27 -6.87
N TRP A 43 -13.00 3.03 -6.39
CA TRP A 43 -11.92 2.10 -6.67
C TRP A 43 -11.76 1.84 -8.17
N PHE A 44 -12.86 1.55 -8.86
CA PHE A 44 -12.85 1.21 -10.28
C PHE A 44 -12.50 2.40 -11.18
N GLU A 45 -13.09 3.57 -10.95
CA GLU A 45 -12.93 4.74 -11.83
C GLU A 45 -11.67 5.56 -11.54
N LYS A 46 -11.16 5.53 -10.31
CA LYS A 46 -10.02 6.37 -9.90
C LYS A 46 -8.78 5.55 -9.59
N MET A 47 -8.91 4.49 -8.79
CA MET A 47 -7.75 3.74 -8.31
C MET A 47 -7.16 2.83 -9.39
N ILE A 48 -7.99 2.08 -10.12
CA ILE A 48 -7.52 1.19 -11.20
C ILE A 48 -6.79 1.96 -12.29
N PRO A 49 -7.34 3.03 -12.91
CA PRO A 49 -6.67 3.70 -14.02
C PRO A 49 -5.36 4.36 -13.60
N THR A 50 -5.28 4.77 -12.33
CA THR A 50 -4.06 5.36 -11.75
C THR A 50 -2.97 4.31 -11.55
N LEU A 51 -3.27 3.14 -10.97
CA LEU A 51 -2.25 2.17 -10.55
C LEU A 51 -1.96 1.08 -11.58
N LEU A 52 -2.95 0.65 -12.36
CA LEU A 52 -2.84 -0.48 -13.28
C LEU A 52 -1.70 -0.34 -14.30
N PRO A 53 -1.48 0.83 -14.94
CA PRO A 53 -0.34 1.01 -15.85
C PRO A 53 0.99 0.73 -15.16
N PHE A 54 1.17 1.21 -13.93
CA PHE A 54 2.38 0.98 -13.14
C PHE A 54 2.51 -0.48 -12.69
N MET A 55 1.41 -1.16 -12.37
CA MET A 55 1.40 -2.60 -12.07
C MET A 55 1.94 -3.40 -13.26
N ILE A 56 1.44 -3.11 -14.47
CA ILE A 56 1.85 -3.79 -15.70
C ILE A 56 3.32 -3.50 -16.01
N LEU A 57 3.73 -2.23 -16.02
CA LEU A 57 5.10 -1.82 -16.31
C LEU A 57 6.09 -2.41 -15.30
N SER A 58 5.77 -2.38 -14.00
CA SER A 58 6.61 -2.98 -12.98
C SER A 58 6.72 -4.48 -13.13
N GLY A 59 5.61 -5.18 -13.44
CA GLY A 59 5.62 -6.61 -13.68
C GLY A 59 6.53 -6.99 -14.87
N ILE A 60 6.47 -6.19 -15.94
CA ILE A 60 7.36 -6.33 -17.11
C ILE A 60 8.83 -6.14 -16.69
N LEU A 61 9.15 -5.08 -15.94
CA LEU A 61 10.52 -4.80 -15.48
C LEU A 61 11.10 -5.93 -14.62
N ILE A 62 10.30 -6.49 -13.69
CA ILE A 62 10.73 -7.60 -12.84
C ILE A 62 11.02 -8.85 -13.70
N ARG A 63 10.12 -9.20 -14.62
CA ARG A 63 10.26 -10.38 -15.49
C ARG A 63 11.43 -10.27 -16.46
N MET A 64 11.73 -9.06 -16.94
CA MET A 64 12.90 -8.80 -17.79
C MET A 64 14.20 -8.64 -16.99
N ASN A 65 14.20 -8.84 -15.67
CA ASN A 65 15.35 -8.61 -14.79
C ASN A 65 15.91 -7.17 -14.85
N LEU A 66 15.07 -6.18 -15.17
CA LEU A 66 15.45 -4.77 -15.25
C LEU A 66 15.14 -3.98 -13.98
N SER A 67 14.42 -4.57 -13.01
CA SER A 67 14.09 -3.95 -11.71
C SER A 67 15.32 -3.39 -11.00
N ASP A 68 16.41 -4.16 -10.97
CA ASP A 68 17.62 -3.82 -10.22
C ASP A 68 18.38 -2.69 -10.93
N SER A 69 18.38 -2.71 -12.27
CA SER A 69 18.91 -1.60 -13.09
C SER A 69 18.14 -0.30 -12.86
N PHE A 70 16.81 -0.37 -12.77
CA PHE A 70 15.99 0.79 -12.44
C PHE A 70 16.28 1.30 -11.03
N ALA A 71 16.41 0.40 -10.05
CA ALA A 71 16.72 0.77 -8.66
C ALA A 71 18.09 1.45 -8.54
N ARG A 72 19.08 1.05 -9.34
CA ARG A 72 20.41 1.67 -9.36
C ARG A 72 20.39 3.15 -9.71
N LEU A 73 19.39 3.64 -10.44
CA LEU A 73 19.22 5.07 -10.70
C LEU A 73 18.99 5.87 -9.41
N PHE A 74 18.29 5.27 -8.45
CA PHE A 74 17.96 5.88 -7.15
C PHE A 74 18.91 5.46 -6.02
N ALA A 75 19.79 4.49 -6.28
CA ALA A 75 20.74 3.99 -5.30
C ALA A 75 21.68 5.07 -4.70
N PRO A 76 22.19 6.08 -5.44
CA PRO A 76 23.04 7.11 -4.85
C PRO A 76 22.37 7.88 -3.71
N LEU A 77 21.04 8.07 -3.79
CA LEU A 77 20.26 8.78 -2.78
C LEU A 77 19.84 7.86 -1.63
N LEU A 78 19.32 6.67 -1.96
CA LEU A 78 18.64 5.81 -0.99
C LEU A 78 19.58 4.80 -0.30
N ARG A 79 20.64 4.36 -0.98
CA ARG A 79 21.54 3.33 -0.45
C ARG A 79 22.36 3.79 0.76
N PRO A 80 22.86 5.04 0.84
CA PRO A 80 23.54 5.54 2.04
C PRO A 80 22.61 5.58 3.27
N ILE A 81 21.32 5.85 3.05
CA ILE A 81 20.30 6.00 4.10
C ILE A 81 19.85 4.62 4.62
N PHE A 82 19.43 3.73 3.71
CA PHE A 82 18.76 2.49 4.06
C PHE A 82 19.65 1.24 4.01
N ARG A 83 20.80 1.29 3.33
CA ARG A 83 21.74 0.16 3.17
C ARG A 83 21.08 -1.15 2.68
N LEU A 84 20.15 -1.03 1.74
CA LEU A 84 19.37 -2.13 1.16
C LEU A 84 19.99 -2.70 -0.13
N SER A 85 19.56 -3.91 -0.50
CA SER A 85 19.84 -4.53 -1.81
C SER A 85 19.12 -3.79 -2.95
N ASP A 86 19.60 -3.93 -4.19
CA ASP A 86 18.97 -3.30 -5.36
C ASP A 86 17.49 -3.72 -5.52
N SER A 87 17.18 -5.01 -5.28
CA SER A 87 15.81 -5.52 -5.28
C SER A 87 14.93 -4.85 -4.22
N CYS A 88 15.45 -4.64 -3.00
CA CYS A 88 14.73 -3.94 -1.94
C CYS A 88 14.54 -2.45 -2.28
N LEU A 89 15.56 -1.81 -2.86
CA LEU A 89 15.49 -0.43 -3.32
C LEU A 89 14.42 -0.25 -4.41
N TYR A 90 14.29 -1.20 -5.33
CA TYR A 90 13.23 -1.19 -6.34
C TYR A 90 11.85 -1.13 -5.68
N VAL A 91 11.59 -2.02 -4.72
CA VAL A 91 10.31 -2.09 -3.99
C VAL A 91 10.07 -0.82 -3.20
N LEU A 92 11.09 -0.29 -2.53
CA LEU A 92 11.01 0.95 -1.76
C LEU A 92 10.64 2.14 -2.66
N VAL A 93 11.29 2.29 -3.82
CA VAL A 93 11.02 3.38 -4.76
C VAL A 93 9.59 3.30 -5.29
N ILE A 94 9.16 2.13 -5.75
CA ILE A 94 7.80 1.96 -6.29
C ILE A 94 6.76 2.12 -5.18
N GLY A 95 7.01 1.60 -3.98
CA GLY A 95 6.14 1.74 -2.83
C GLY A 95 6.01 3.18 -2.35
N PHE A 96 7.10 3.95 -2.37
CA PHE A 96 7.04 5.38 -2.08
C PHE A 96 6.27 6.12 -3.16
N LEU A 97 6.58 5.95 -4.44
CA LEU A 97 5.93 6.71 -5.51
C LEU A 97 4.44 6.38 -5.67
N CYS A 98 4.10 5.10 -5.65
CA CYS A 98 2.76 4.60 -5.98
C CYS A 98 1.94 4.16 -4.75
N GLY A 99 2.53 4.17 -3.56
CA GLY A 99 1.87 3.85 -2.31
C GLY A 99 1.74 2.35 -2.01
N PHE A 100 1.07 2.05 -0.89
CA PHE A 100 0.95 0.71 -0.32
C PHE A 100 0.38 -0.38 -1.23
N PRO A 101 -0.62 -0.15 -2.12
CA PRO A 101 -1.13 -1.23 -2.97
C PRO A 101 -0.06 -1.71 -3.96
N MET A 102 0.69 -0.75 -4.53
CA MET A 102 1.77 -1.02 -5.46
C MET A 102 3.00 -1.58 -4.77
N GLY A 103 3.41 -1.01 -3.64
CA GLY A 103 4.52 -1.54 -2.85
C GLY A 103 4.30 -3.00 -2.43
N ALA A 104 3.10 -3.33 -1.97
CA ALA A 104 2.74 -4.71 -1.62
C ALA A 104 2.77 -5.65 -2.82
N ARG A 105 2.22 -5.21 -3.97
CA ARG A 105 2.24 -5.99 -5.21
C ARG A 105 3.66 -6.29 -5.67
N VAL A 106 4.53 -5.27 -5.69
CA VAL A 106 5.92 -5.39 -6.14
C VAL A 106 6.76 -6.23 -5.18
N ALA A 107 6.56 -6.08 -3.86
CA ALA A 107 7.19 -6.95 -2.86
C ALA A 107 6.82 -8.42 -3.09
N ALA A 108 5.54 -8.71 -3.28
CA ALA A 108 5.05 -10.06 -3.54
C ALA A 108 5.58 -10.63 -4.86
N GLU A 109 5.59 -9.84 -5.94
CA GLU A 109 6.08 -10.29 -7.25
C GLU A 109 7.59 -10.50 -7.25
N SER A 110 8.36 -9.65 -6.57
CA SER A 110 9.81 -9.81 -6.40
C SER A 110 10.15 -11.05 -5.58
N LEU A 111 9.39 -11.33 -4.51
CA LEU A 111 9.53 -12.58 -3.74
C LEU A 111 9.24 -13.82 -4.60
N GLN A 112 8.18 -13.79 -5.42
CA GLN A 112 7.82 -14.90 -6.31
C GLN A 112 8.88 -15.18 -7.38
N HIS A 113 9.59 -14.14 -7.85
CA HIS A 113 10.67 -14.28 -8.83
C HIS A 113 12.05 -14.50 -8.17
N GLY A 114 12.12 -14.74 -6.86
CA GLY A 114 13.37 -15.00 -6.13
C GLY A 114 14.30 -13.79 -6.02
N LYS A 115 13.79 -12.57 -6.25
CA LYS A 115 14.55 -11.30 -6.11
C LYS A 115 14.67 -10.84 -4.67
N LEU A 116 13.73 -11.26 -3.82
CA LEU A 116 13.70 -10.98 -2.38
C LEU A 116 13.57 -12.29 -1.61
N ASP A 117 14.12 -12.33 -0.41
CA ASP A 117 13.75 -13.35 0.57
C ASP A 117 12.45 -12.97 1.33
N LYS A 118 11.91 -13.91 2.12
CA LYS A 118 10.67 -13.66 2.89
C LYS A 118 10.84 -12.56 3.94
N LYS A 119 12.03 -12.39 4.52
CA LYS A 119 12.32 -11.39 5.56
C LYS A 119 12.41 -10.00 4.93
N GLU A 120 13.13 -9.86 3.81
CA GLU A 120 13.21 -8.66 2.99
C GLU A 120 11.84 -8.23 2.50
N ALA A 121 11.04 -9.17 1.94
CA ALA A 121 9.68 -8.86 1.52
C ALA A 121 8.82 -8.36 2.68
N SER A 122 8.87 -9.01 3.85
CA SER A 122 8.15 -8.57 5.05
C SER A 122 8.61 -7.20 5.55
N LEU A 123 9.92 -6.92 5.48
CA LEU A 123 10.49 -5.63 5.85
C LEU A 123 10.01 -4.53 4.89
N MET A 124 10.03 -4.80 3.59
CA MET A 124 9.58 -3.85 2.57
C MET A 124 8.09 -3.54 2.69
N LEU A 125 7.25 -4.50 3.11
CA LEU A 125 5.83 -4.23 3.39
C LEU A 125 5.66 -3.18 4.49
N SER A 126 6.49 -3.21 5.54
CA SER A 126 6.46 -2.18 6.59
C SER A 126 6.86 -0.81 6.06
N PHE A 127 7.90 -0.73 5.22
CA PHE A 127 8.35 0.54 4.63
C PHE A 127 7.39 1.08 3.56
N CYS A 128 6.70 0.21 2.83
CA CYS A 128 5.78 0.60 1.77
C CYS A 128 4.38 0.91 2.27
N ASN A 129 4.12 0.93 3.58
CA ASN A 129 2.80 1.20 4.15
C ASN A 129 2.45 2.70 4.18
N ASN A 130 2.67 3.40 3.07
CA ASN A 130 2.39 4.82 2.93
C ASN A 130 1.50 5.09 1.72
N ILE A 131 0.87 6.26 1.72
CA ILE A 131 0.24 6.80 0.53
C ILE A 131 1.34 7.42 -0.32
N GLY A 132 1.43 7.04 -1.60
CA GLY A 132 2.39 7.62 -2.54
C GLY A 132 1.81 8.83 -3.29
N PRO A 133 2.62 9.75 -3.82
CA PRO A 133 2.19 10.95 -4.52
C PRO A 133 1.42 10.63 -5.80
N ILE A 134 1.74 9.53 -6.50
CA ILE A 134 0.99 9.11 -7.68
C ILE A 134 -0.42 8.67 -7.27
N TYR A 135 -0.52 7.84 -6.23
CA TYR A 135 -1.82 7.44 -5.66
C TYR A 135 -2.60 8.66 -5.16
N PHE A 136 -1.96 9.52 -4.37
CA PHE A 136 -2.60 10.71 -3.79
C PHE A 136 -3.10 11.67 -4.87
N SER A 137 -2.32 11.89 -5.92
CA SER A 137 -2.70 12.80 -7.01
C SER A 137 -3.79 12.21 -7.90
N GLY A 138 -3.65 10.93 -8.29
CA GLY A 138 -4.63 10.26 -9.14
C GLY A 138 -5.96 9.97 -8.43
N PHE A 139 -5.93 9.74 -7.12
CA PHE A 139 -7.11 9.41 -6.33
C PHE A 139 -7.62 10.59 -5.50
N VAL A 140 -6.83 11.06 -4.54
CA VAL A 140 -7.28 12.01 -3.50
C VAL A 140 -7.49 13.41 -4.06
N LEU A 141 -6.54 13.96 -4.83
CA LEU A 141 -6.68 15.30 -5.41
C LEU A 141 -7.79 15.38 -6.46
N ASN A 142 -8.09 14.27 -7.13
CA ASN A 142 -9.23 14.18 -8.04
C ASN A 142 -10.58 14.21 -7.30
N LEU A 143 -10.62 13.75 -6.04
CA LEU A 143 -11.81 13.77 -5.21
C LEU A 143 -11.97 15.08 -4.44
N PHE A 144 -10.85 15.67 -3.99
CA PHE A 144 -10.79 16.93 -3.26
C PHE A 144 -9.74 17.85 -3.90
N PRO A 145 -10.11 18.69 -4.87
CA PRO A 145 -9.16 19.59 -5.53
C PRO A 145 -8.64 20.63 -4.53
N VAL A 146 -7.32 20.73 -4.41
CA VAL A 146 -6.65 21.67 -3.50
C VAL A 146 -5.70 22.57 -4.26
N SER A 147 -5.65 23.86 -3.93
CA SER A 147 -4.87 24.86 -4.66
C SER A 147 -3.35 24.70 -4.53
N ARG A 148 -2.86 23.94 -3.53
CA ARG A 148 -1.42 23.76 -3.25
C ARG A 148 -1.08 22.28 -2.99
N PRO A 149 -1.07 21.42 -4.03
CA PRO A 149 -0.83 19.98 -3.87
C PRO A 149 0.58 19.65 -3.35
N PHE A 150 1.56 20.51 -3.64
CA PHE A 150 2.94 20.33 -3.19
C PHE A 150 3.07 20.28 -1.66
N LEU A 151 2.27 21.06 -0.92
CA LEU A 151 2.31 21.05 0.54
C LEU A 151 1.89 19.69 1.12
N PHE A 152 0.92 19.04 0.47
CA PHE A 152 0.47 17.69 0.85
C PHE A 152 1.53 16.65 0.52
N TRP A 153 2.15 16.72 -0.65
CA TRP A 153 3.25 15.81 -0.99
C TRP A 153 4.44 15.96 -0.03
N ALA A 154 4.79 17.19 0.34
CA ALA A 154 5.80 17.44 1.35
C ALA A 154 5.39 16.82 2.69
N GLY A 155 4.18 17.09 3.18
CA GLY A 155 3.67 16.54 4.44
C GLY A 155 3.63 15.00 4.47
N MET A 156 3.36 14.34 3.34
CA MET A 156 3.34 12.88 3.23
C MET A 156 4.71 12.22 3.49
N TYR A 157 5.82 12.90 3.18
CA TYR A 157 7.18 12.37 3.38
C TYR A 157 7.96 13.06 4.50
N LEU A 158 7.43 14.14 5.10
CA LEU A 158 8.08 14.88 6.18
C LEU A 158 7.85 14.25 7.56
N LEU A 159 6.77 13.47 7.73
CA LEU A 159 6.62 12.63 8.92
C LEU A 159 7.54 11.41 8.80
N PRO A 160 8.39 11.14 9.82
CA PRO A 160 9.27 9.99 9.78
C PRO A 160 8.43 8.71 9.82
N LEU A 161 8.70 7.87 8.83
CA LEU A 161 8.32 6.46 8.71
C LEU A 161 8.89 5.62 9.84
#